data_AF-A0A8T3X8V8-F1
#
_entry.id   AF-A0A8T3X8V8-F1
#
_cell.length_a   1.000
_cell.length_b   1.000
_cell.length_c   1.000
_cell.angle_alpha   90.00
_cell.angle_beta   90.00
_cell.angle_gamma   90.00
#
_symmetry.space_group_name_H-M   'P 1'
#
loop_
_entity.id
_entity.type
_entity.pdbx_description
1 polymer ?
#
loop_
_entity_poly.entity_id
_entity_poly.type
_entity_poly.pdbx_seq_one_letter_code
_entity_poly.pdbx_strand_id
1 'polypeptide(L)'
;MKNYALLMVLPILIAGCTSQLPSYTLSIISPSDGQSVQGSTVNVELSTDMKLVPAGAEVKEGEGHFHVYIDGANEQRGAGTSFTFSNVAPGVHTIRTELHRSDHSSYEGAVKTVTFTTGTSVATIATKQFDVVAKQFTFEPGTIEVEQGDVVILKIKSIDVDHGFALPDFGVSQKLEPGKEAVVQFTADKKGTFTFFCNVLCGSGHDSMKGTLVVR
;
A
#
# COMPACT_ATOMS: atom_id res chain seq x y z
N MET A 1 -43.98 -83.90 -10.30
CA MET A 1 -42.57 -84.01 -10.76
C MET A 1 -42.37 -83.03 -11.88
N LYS A 2 -41.23 -82.31 -11.89
CA LYS A 2 -40.81 -81.19 -12.77
C LYS A 2 -41.23 -79.81 -12.25
N ASN A 3 -40.40 -78.76 -12.22
CA ASN A 3 -38.95 -78.59 -12.38
C ASN A 3 -38.68 -77.20 -11.78
N TYR A 4 -37.78 -77.08 -10.80
CA TYR A 4 -37.36 -75.78 -10.29
C TYR A 4 -36.34 -75.16 -11.25
N ALA A 5 -36.67 -74.04 -11.89
CA ALA A 5 -35.70 -73.19 -12.57
C ALA A 5 -35.18 -72.16 -11.55
N LEU A 6 -33.97 -72.40 -11.04
CA LEU A 6 -33.24 -71.49 -10.17
C LEU A 6 -32.69 -70.34 -11.02
N LEU A 7 -33.32 -69.17 -10.99
CA LEU A 7 -32.74 -67.94 -11.53
C LEU A 7 -31.58 -67.49 -10.63
N MET A 8 -30.33 -67.66 -11.09
CA MET A 8 -29.18 -66.94 -10.55
C MET A 8 -29.28 -65.47 -10.98
N VAL A 9 -29.57 -64.59 -10.02
CA VAL A 9 -29.43 -63.15 -10.20
C VAL A 9 -28.00 -62.80 -9.79
N LEU A 10 -27.13 -62.53 -10.77
CA LEU A 10 -25.77 -62.06 -10.52
C LEU A 10 -25.85 -60.62 -9.99
N PRO A 11 -25.28 -60.29 -8.82
CA PRO A 11 -25.21 -58.91 -8.39
C PRO A 11 -24.21 -58.17 -9.29
N ILE A 12 -24.70 -57.25 -10.11
CA ILE A 12 -23.86 -56.26 -10.78
C ILE A 12 -23.32 -55.35 -9.67
N LEU A 13 -22.07 -55.60 -9.25
CA LEU A 13 -21.31 -54.63 -8.46
C LEU A 13 -21.11 -53.40 -9.35
N ILE A 14 -21.95 -52.39 -9.17
CA ILE A 14 -21.66 -51.03 -9.63
C ILE A 14 -20.53 -50.55 -8.73
N ALA A 15 -19.28 -50.73 -9.16
CA ALA A 15 -18.15 -50.08 -8.55
C ALA A 15 -18.35 -48.56 -8.72
N GLY A 16 -18.91 -47.92 -7.69
CA GLY A 16 -18.91 -46.48 -7.56
C GLY A 16 -17.46 -46.01 -7.50
N CYS A 17 -16.88 -45.68 -8.65
CA CYS A 17 -15.60 -45.01 -8.71
C CYS A 17 -15.82 -43.58 -8.22
N THR A 18 -15.73 -43.37 -6.91
CA THR A 18 -15.59 -42.04 -6.34
C THR A 18 -14.15 -41.59 -6.55
N SER A 19 -13.79 -41.22 -7.77
CA SER A 19 -12.53 -40.53 -8.02
C SER A 19 -12.62 -39.17 -7.33
N GLN A 20 -12.07 -39.07 -6.12
CA GLN A 20 -11.88 -37.79 -5.45
C GLN A 20 -11.03 -36.91 -6.35
N LEU A 21 -11.63 -35.84 -6.87
CA LEU A 21 -10.91 -34.87 -7.70
C LEU A 21 -9.73 -34.31 -6.89
N PRO A 22 -8.57 -34.09 -7.52
CA PRO A 22 -7.45 -33.45 -6.84
C PRO A 22 -7.91 -32.08 -6.33
N SER A 23 -7.70 -31.86 -5.03
CA SER A 23 -8.01 -30.61 -4.35
C SER A 23 -6.70 -29.91 -4.03
N TYR A 24 -6.53 -28.70 -4.53
CA TYR A 24 -5.38 -27.85 -4.21
C TYR A 24 -5.76 -26.86 -3.12
N THR A 25 -4.82 -26.55 -2.26
CA THR A 25 -4.93 -25.43 -1.33
C THR A 25 -4.98 -24.12 -2.11
N LEU A 26 -5.85 -23.21 -1.67
CA LEU A 26 -5.97 -21.89 -2.24
C LEU A 26 -6.30 -20.93 -1.10
N SER A 27 -5.45 -19.91 -0.93
CA SER A 27 -5.58 -18.90 0.10
C SER A 27 -5.31 -17.52 -0.45
N ILE A 28 -6.13 -16.55 -0.03
CA ILE A 28 -5.85 -15.13 -0.20
C ILE A 28 -5.17 -14.67 1.10
N ILE A 29 -3.88 -14.34 1.03
CA ILE A 29 -3.08 -13.87 2.16
C ILE A 29 -3.39 -12.39 2.43
N SER A 30 -3.49 -11.60 1.37
CA SER A 30 -3.85 -10.17 1.41
C SER A 30 -4.69 -9.82 0.18
N PRO A 31 -5.68 -8.92 0.29
CA PRO A 31 -6.27 -8.49 1.56
C PRO A 31 -6.93 -9.68 2.28
N SER A 32 -6.88 -9.72 3.61
CA SER A 32 -7.64 -10.69 4.40
C SER A 32 -9.12 -10.28 4.47
N ASP A 33 -10.00 -11.24 4.81
CA ASP A 33 -11.43 -10.95 4.94
C ASP A 33 -11.69 -9.91 6.05
N GLY A 34 -12.42 -8.86 5.71
CA GLY A 34 -12.66 -7.68 6.54
C GLY A 34 -11.51 -6.66 6.60
N GLN A 35 -10.39 -6.89 5.91
CA GLN A 35 -9.25 -5.96 5.95
C GLN A 35 -9.62 -4.57 5.41
N SER A 36 -9.09 -3.52 6.03
CA SER A 36 -9.08 -2.17 5.46
C SER A 36 -7.76 -1.88 4.74
N VAL A 37 -7.83 -1.48 3.48
CA VAL A 37 -6.70 -1.10 2.63
C VAL A 37 -6.75 0.41 2.40
N GLN A 38 -5.63 1.09 2.62
CA GLN A 38 -5.53 2.54 2.44
C GLN A 38 -5.14 2.90 1.01
N GLY A 39 -5.83 3.88 0.42
CA GLY A 39 -5.57 4.35 -0.93
C GLY A 39 -6.29 3.52 -2.01
N SER A 40 -5.94 3.78 -3.27
CA SER A 40 -6.59 3.18 -4.44
C SER A 40 -5.80 2.04 -5.08
N THR A 41 -4.69 1.62 -4.47
CA THR A 41 -3.86 0.50 -4.93
C THR A 41 -4.03 -0.68 -3.99
N VAL A 42 -4.51 -1.79 -4.53
CA VAL A 42 -4.74 -3.04 -3.80
C VAL A 42 -3.74 -4.08 -4.29
N ASN A 43 -2.88 -4.53 -3.38
CA ASN A 43 -1.97 -5.65 -3.62
C ASN A 43 -2.60 -6.93 -3.08
N VAL A 44 -2.79 -7.89 -3.99
CA VAL A 44 -3.35 -9.20 -3.71
C VAL A 44 -2.20 -10.20 -3.63
N GLU A 45 -2.07 -10.85 -2.49
CA GLU A 45 -1.07 -11.90 -2.25
C GLU A 45 -1.79 -13.24 -2.08
N LEU A 46 -1.36 -14.25 -2.82
CA LEU A 46 -1.99 -15.55 -2.91
C LEU A 46 -1.04 -16.68 -2.52
N SER A 47 -1.59 -17.82 -2.13
CA SER A 47 -0.84 -19.05 -1.92
C SER A 47 -1.63 -20.28 -2.36
N THR A 48 -0.89 -21.24 -2.91
CA THR A 48 -1.37 -22.56 -3.33
C THR A 48 -0.22 -23.57 -3.29
N ASP A 49 -0.55 -24.85 -3.18
CA ASP A 49 0.35 -25.99 -3.34
C ASP A 49 0.40 -26.50 -4.79
N MET A 50 -0.38 -25.91 -5.71
CA MET A 50 -0.32 -26.19 -7.14
C MET A 50 0.98 -25.66 -7.76
N LYS A 51 1.53 -26.38 -8.74
CA LYS A 51 2.66 -25.87 -9.53
C LYS A 51 2.18 -24.79 -10.49
N LEU A 52 2.63 -23.56 -10.26
CA LEU A 52 2.24 -22.43 -11.09
C LEU A 52 3.01 -22.41 -12.42
N VAL A 53 2.28 -22.43 -13.53
CA VAL A 53 2.80 -22.35 -14.90
C VAL A 53 1.94 -21.39 -15.73
N PRO A 54 2.52 -20.64 -16.68
CA PRO A 54 1.74 -19.80 -17.59
C PRO A 54 0.73 -20.60 -18.42
N ALA A 55 -0.24 -19.90 -19.02
CA ALA A 55 -1.13 -20.50 -20.00
C ALA A 55 -0.34 -21.15 -21.16
N GLY A 56 -0.84 -22.28 -21.65
CA GLY A 56 -0.15 -23.10 -22.65
C GLY A 56 -1.03 -24.20 -23.22
N ALA A 57 -0.60 -24.79 -24.33
CA ALA A 57 -1.39 -25.79 -25.05
C ALA A 57 -1.40 -27.19 -24.38
N GLU A 58 -0.42 -27.47 -23.51
CA GLU A 58 -0.31 -28.75 -22.82
C GLU A 58 -0.92 -28.65 -21.40
N VAL A 59 -1.93 -29.46 -21.14
CA VAL A 59 -2.56 -29.56 -19.81
C VAL A 59 -1.89 -30.69 -19.03
N LYS A 60 -1.28 -30.33 -17.90
CA LYS A 60 -0.73 -31.27 -16.92
C LYS A 60 -1.51 -31.16 -15.62
N GLU A 61 -1.87 -32.30 -15.05
CA GLU A 61 -2.56 -32.33 -13.77
C GLU A 61 -1.67 -31.74 -12.67
N GLY A 62 -2.21 -30.84 -11.85
CA GLY A 62 -1.46 -30.14 -10.82
C GLY A 62 -0.61 -28.97 -11.31
N GLU A 63 -0.77 -28.59 -12.58
CA GLU A 63 -0.19 -27.38 -13.14
C GLU A 63 -1.30 -26.39 -13.52
N GLY A 64 -1.04 -25.09 -13.31
CA GLY A 64 -2.01 -24.07 -13.66
C GLY A 64 -1.57 -22.66 -13.26
N HIS A 65 -2.51 -21.72 -13.27
CA HIS A 65 -2.28 -20.34 -12.87
C HIS A 65 -3.51 -19.75 -12.18
N PHE A 66 -3.34 -18.57 -11.59
CA PHE A 66 -4.44 -17.84 -10.96
C PHE A 66 -5.23 -17.04 -11.97
N HIS A 67 -6.54 -16.97 -11.74
CA HIS A 67 -7.42 -15.93 -12.23
C HIS A 67 -7.90 -15.14 -11.02
N VAL A 68 -7.63 -13.83 -10.98
CA VAL A 68 -7.92 -12.95 -9.85
C VAL A 68 -8.85 -11.86 -10.32
N TYR A 69 -10.00 -11.74 -9.67
CA TYR A 69 -11.04 -10.77 -9.99
C TYR A 69 -11.22 -9.82 -8.83
N ILE A 70 -11.28 -8.52 -9.12
CA ILE A 70 -11.87 -7.53 -8.21
C ILE A 70 -13.27 -7.16 -8.70
N ASP A 71 -14.24 -7.30 -7.79
CA ASP A 71 -15.68 -7.03 -8.01
C ASP A 71 -16.29 -7.74 -9.23
N GLY A 72 -15.74 -8.90 -9.61
CA GLY A 72 -16.24 -9.75 -10.68
C GLY A 72 -16.04 -9.24 -12.11
N ALA A 73 -15.44 -8.08 -12.32
CA ALA A 73 -15.25 -7.49 -13.66
C ALA A 73 -13.77 -7.36 -14.07
N ASN A 74 -12.91 -6.95 -13.14
CA ASN A 74 -11.51 -6.65 -13.43
C ASN A 74 -10.65 -7.86 -13.12
N GLU A 75 -10.24 -8.57 -14.16
CA GLU A 75 -9.50 -9.82 -14.06
C GLU A 75 -8.00 -9.62 -14.33
N GLN A 76 -7.16 -10.25 -13.52
CA GLN A 76 -5.76 -10.50 -13.82
C GLN A 76 -5.49 -12.00 -13.82
N ARG A 77 -4.64 -12.46 -14.74
CA ARG A 77 -4.25 -13.87 -14.86
C ARG A 77 -2.75 -14.00 -14.81
N GLY A 78 -2.25 -15.03 -14.15
CA GLY A 78 -0.82 -15.28 -14.15
C GLY A 78 -0.35 -16.38 -13.21
N ALA A 79 0.86 -16.86 -13.47
CA ALA A 79 1.56 -17.84 -12.65
C ALA A 79 2.32 -17.20 -11.46
N GLY A 80 2.19 -15.88 -11.27
CA GLY A 80 2.71 -15.19 -10.09
C GLY A 80 1.77 -15.33 -8.89
N THR A 81 2.28 -15.07 -7.69
CA THR A 81 1.50 -15.09 -6.44
C THR A 81 1.05 -13.70 -5.99
N SER A 82 1.48 -12.65 -6.69
CA SER A 82 1.17 -11.25 -6.38
C SER A 82 0.54 -10.56 -7.58
N PHE A 83 -0.55 -9.83 -7.33
CA PHE A 83 -1.34 -9.11 -8.33
C PHE A 83 -1.69 -7.71 -7.80
N THR A 84 -1.64 -6.69 -8.65
CA THR A 84 -1.89 -5.30 -8.24
C THR A 84 -3.03 -4.69 -9.02
N PHE A 85 -4.07 -4.24 -8.32
CA PHE A 85 -5.16 -3.44 -8.88
C PHE A 85 -4.96 -1.99 -8.49
N SER A 86 -4.82 -1.11 -9.48
CA SER A 86 -4.73 0.34 -9.28
C SER A 86 -6.08 1.00 -9.53
N ASN A 87 -6.26 2.21 -8.97
CA ASN A 87 -7.47 3.02 -9.14
C ASN A 87 -8.75 2.35 -8.62
N VAL A 88 -8.64 1.51 -7.60
CA VAL A 88 -9.80 0.96 -6.89
C VAL A 88 -10.48 2.11 -6.14
N ALA A 89 -11.77 2.32 -6.41
CA ALA A 89 -12.54 3.37 -5.75
C ALA A 89 -12.60 3.11 -4.23
N PRO A 90 -12.82 4.13 -3.38
CA PRO A 90 -13.12 3.90 -1.96
C PRO A 90 -14.47 3.17 -1.80
N GLY A 91 -14.52 2.17 -0.94
CA GLY A 91 -15.73 1.39 -0.70
C GLY A 91 -15.46 -0.05 -0.25
N VAL A 92 -16.52 -0.86 -0.22
CA VAL A 92 -16.42 -2.30 0.04
C VAL A 92 -16.21 -3.00 -1.29
N HIS A 93 -15.22 -3.88 -1.33
CA HIS A 93 -14.79 -4.62 -2.51
C HIS A 93 -14.64 -6.10 -2.21
N THR A 94 -14.63 -6.91 -3.27
CA THR A 94 -14.37 -8.35 -3.18
C THR A 94 -13.17 -8.73 -4.03
N ILE A 95 -12.26 -9.54 -3.48
CA ILE A 95 -11.30 -10.29 -4.28
C ILE A 95 -11.82 -11.71 -4.39
N ARG A 96 -12.01 -12.17 -5.62
CA ARG A 96 -12.26 -13.59 -5.93
C ARG A 96 -11.08 -14.13 -6.70
N THR A 97 -10.56 -15.28 -6.29
CA THR A 97 -9.46 -15.96 -6.98
C THR A 97 -9.84 -17.39 -7.31
N GLU A 98 -9.36 -17.85 -8.46
CA GLU A 98 -9.58 -19.20 -8.96
C GLU A 98 -8.28 -19.81 -9.47
N LEU A 99 -8.17 -21.14 -9.41
CA LEU A 99 -7.11 -21.87 -10.11
C LEU A 99 -7.62 -22.40 -11.44
N HIS A 100 -6.85 -22.16 -12.49
CA HIS A 100 -7.13 -22.63 -13.85
C HIS A 100 -5.97 -23.46 -14.39
N ARG A 101 -6.30 -24.47 -15.20
CA ARG A 101 -5.35 -25.28 -15.96
C ARG A 101 -4.68 -24.44 -17.05
N SER A 102 -3.63 -24.96 -17.67
CA SER A 102 -2.89 -24.29 -18.77
C SER A 102 -3.78 -23.86 -19.94
N ASP A 103 -4.88 -24.57 -20.19
CA ASP A 103 -5.86 -24.28 -21.25
C ASP A 103 -7.02 -23.37 -20.79
N HIS A 104 -6.90 -22.76 -19.61
CA HIS A 104 -7.91 -21.96 -18.92
C HIS A 104 -9.17 -22.70 -18.46
N SER A 105 -9.23 -24.04 -18.53
CA SER A 105 -10.31 -24.77 -17.87
C SER A 105 -10.15 -24.70 -16.34
N SER A 106 -11.26 -24.54 -15.61
CA SER A 106 -11.25 -24.34 -14.16
C SER A 106 -10.90 -25.64 -13.40
N TYR A 107 -10.21 -25.51 -12.28
CA TYR A 107 -10.15 -26.57 -11.26
C TYR A 107 -11.40 -26.48 -10.38
N GLU A 108 -12.21 -27.54 -10.36
CA GLU A 108 -13.44 -27.61 -9.57
C GLU A 108 -13.18 -27.32 -8.09
N GLY A 109 -13.96 -26.42 -7.49
CA GLY A 109 -13.86 -26.05 -6.08
C GLY A 109 -12.63 -25.21 -5.68
N ALA A 110 -11.72 -24.91 -6.60
CA ALA A 110 -10.54 -24.09 -6.36
C ALA A 110 -10.86 -22.59 -6.46
N VAL A 111 -11.85 -22.13 -5.68
CA VAL A 111 -12.30 -20.73 -5.64
C VAL A 111 -12.22 -20.21 -4.21
N LYS A 112 -11.66 -19.01 -4.04
CA LYS A 112 -11.72 -18.25 -2.78
C LYS A 112 -12.23 -16.84 -3.01
N THR A 113 -12.91 -16.30 -2.02
CA THR A 113 -13.40 -14.93 -2.04
C THR A 113 -13.22 -14.32 -0.65
N VAL A 114 -12.75 -13.08 -0.62
CA VAL A 114 -12.66 -12.24 0.58
C VAL A 114 -13.31 -10.90 0.29
N THR A 115 -13.89 -10.30 1.32
CA THR A 115 -14.42 -8.94 1.28
C THR A 115 -13.44 -8.02 2.00
N PHE A 116 -13.15 -6.86 1.46
CA PHE A 116 -12.26 -5.87 2.08
C PHE A 116 -12.80 -4.47 1.83
N THR A 117 -12.28 -3.48 2.56
CA THR A 117 -12.69 -2.08 2.39
C THR A 117 -11.50 -1.26 1.93
N THR A 118 -11.65 -0.49 0.87
CA THR A 118 -10.71 0.57 0.48
C THR A 118 -11.16 1.88 1.12
N GLY A 119 -10.23 2.53 1.81
CA GLY A 119 -10.43 3.88 2.32
C GLY A 119 -9.73 4.89 1.43
N THR A 120 -10.28 6.09 1.33
CA THR A 120 -9.48 7.25 0.96
C THR A 120 -8.32 7.32 1.95
N SER A 121 -7.08 7.26 1.46
CA SER A 121 -5.94 7.69 2.26
C SER A 121 -6.11 9.19 2.46
N VAL A 122 -6.85 9.57 3.51
CA VAL A 122 -6.89 10.95 3.94
C VAL A 122 -5.54 11.16 4.62
N ALA A 123 -4.61 11.81 3.92
CA ALA A 123 -3.43 12.33 4.58
C ALA A 123 -3.93 13.16 5.76
N THR A 124 -3.72 12.66 6.98
CA THR A 124 -4.07 13.39 8.18
C THR A 124 -3.23 14.65 8.16
N ILE A 125 -3.86 15.80 7.92
CA ILE A 125 -3.23 17.12 8.06
C ILE A 125 -2.85 17.24 9.53
N ALA A 126 -1.60 16.89 9.87
CA ALA A 126 -1.12 17.02 11.22
C ALA A 126 -0.54 18.42 11.40
N THR A 127 -0.87 19.05 12.52
CA THR A 127 -0.17 20.27 12.93
C THR A 127 1.13 19.87 13.62
N LYS A 128 2.27 20.27 13.05
CA LYS A 128 3.61 20.02 13.60
C LYS A 128 4.19 21.33 14.13
N GLN A 129 4.47 21.40 15.43
CA GLN A 129 5.13 22.55 16.03
C GLN A 129 6.60 22.24 16.33
N PHE A 130 7.49 23.17 16.01
CA PHE A 130 8.91 23.10 16.34
C PHE A 130 9.35 24.36 17.05
N ASP A 131 10.13 24.21 18.12
CA ASP A 131 10.86 25.30 18.74
C ASP A 131 12.24 25.38 18.09
N VAL A 132 12.56 26.53 17.47
CA VAL A 132 13.79 26.76 16.71
C VAL A 132 14.60 27.86 17.37
N VAL A 133 15.88 27.61 17.58
CA VAL A 133 16.85 28.61 18.06
C VAL A 133 17.69 29.08 16.89
N ALA A 134 17.76 30.38 16.69
CA ALA A 134 18.69 31.04 15.77
C ALA A 134 19.85 31.65 16.58
N LYS A 135 21.08 31.32 16.19
CA LYS A 135 22.32 31.90 16.72
C LYS A 135 23.36 31.99 15.61
N GLN A 136 24.37 32.82 15.76
CA GLN A 136 25.51 32.84 14.83
C GLN A 136 26.17 31.45 14.80
N PHE A 137 26.21 30.70 13.69
CA PHE A 137 25.58 30.93 12.37
C PHE A 137 24.75 29.71 11.97
N THR A 138 23.87 29.26 12.86
CA THR A 138 23.08 28.04 12.71
C THR A 138 21.65 28.22 13.21
N PHE A 139 20.76 27.39 12.68
CA PHE A 139 19.46 27.13 13.26
C PHE A 139 19.50 25.79 14.01
N GLU A 140 18.79 25.68 15.12
CA GLU A 140 18.67 24.46 15.92
C GLU A 140 17.18 24.18 16.19
N PRO A 141 16.60 23.08 15.68
CA PRO A 141 17.25 22.09 14.84
C PRO A 141 17.63 22.65 13.46
N GLY A 142 18.75 22.17 12.91
CA GLY A 142 19.19 22.52 11.55
C GLY A 142 18.41 21.80 10.45
N THR A 143 17.67 20.75 10.80
CA THR A 143 16.79 20.00 9.91
C THR A 143 15.41 19.86 10.54
N ILE A 144 14.38 20.14 9.76
CA ILE A 144 12.97 19.95 10.12
C ILE A 144 12.39 18.92 9.16
N GLU A 145 11.76 17.88 9.68
CA GLU A 145 11.16 16.80 8.88
C GLU A 145 9.66 16.74 9.12
N VAL A 146 8.88 16.72 8.04
CA VAL A 146 7.40 16.71 8.06
C VAL A 146 6.88 15.87 6.89
N GLU A 147 5.59 15.54 6.91
CA GLU A 147 4.92 14.87 5.80
C GLU A 147 4.26 15.91 4.88
N GLN A 148 4.13 15.59 3.60
CA GLN A 148 3.37 16.46 2.68
C GLN A 148 1.94 16.68 3.19
N GLY A 149 1.55 17.94 3.29
CA GLY A 149 0.23 18.36 3.78
C GLY A 149 0.20 18.75 5.26
N ASP A 150 1.28 18.53 6.02
CA ASP A 150 1.37 18.99 7.42
C ASP A 150 1.26 20.53 7.50
N VAL A 151 0.58 21.02 8.53
CA VAL A 151 0.61 22.44 8.92
C VAL A 151 1.77 22.62 9.89
N VAL A 152 2.81 23.33 9.45
CA VAL A 152 4.04 23.53 10.21
C VAL A 152 3.98 24.86 10.95
N ILE A 153 4.24 24.84 12.25
CA ILE A 153 4.36 26.02 13.12
C ILE A 153 5.78 26.06 13.69
N LEU A 154 6.54 27.09 13.35
CA LEU A 154 7.88 27.32 13.90
C LEU A 154 7.83 28.46 14.91
N LYS A 155 8.23 28.17 16.15
CA LYS A 155 8.48 29.17 17.19
C LYS A 155 9.96 29.45 17.24
N ILE A 156 10.37 30.57 16.65
CA ILE A 156 11.77 30.87 16.40
C ILE A 156 12.23 31.95 17.38
N LYS A 157 13.33 31.69 18.09
CA LYS A 157 13.98 32.65 18.99
C LYS A 157 15.40 32.92 18.55
N SER A 158 15.75 34.20 18.41
CA SER A 158 17.15 34.61 18.39
C SER A 158 17.68 34.76 19.82
N ILE A 159 18.88 34.24 20.08
CA ILE A 159 19.54 34.32 21.40
C ILE A 159 20.78 35.21 21.42
N ASP A 160 21.13 35.86 20.31
CA ASP A 160 22.32 36.72 20.20
C ASP A 160 22.07 38.05 19.45
N VAL A 161 21.91 38.01 18.13
CA VAL A 161 21.79 39.19 17.24
C VAL A 161 20.54 39.11 16.37
N ASP A 162 20.23 40.17 15.63
CA ASP A 162 19.18 40.11 14.62
C ASP A 162 19.52 39.02 13.57
N HIS A 163 18.55 38.15 13.30
CA HIS A 163 18.60 37.15 12.24
C HIS A 163 17.39 37.27 11.34
N GLY A 164 17.42 36.52 10.24
CA GLY A 164 16.28 36.29 9.37
C GLY A 164 15.95 34.80 9.32
N PHE A 165 14.71 34.48 9.02
CA PHE A 165 14.29 33.15 8.61
C PHE A 165 13.54 33.28 7.29
N ALA A 166 14.19 32.91 6.19
CA ALA A 166 13.59 32.84 4.88
C ALA A 166 13.46 31.39 4.44
N LEU A 167 12.27 31.02 3.97
CA LEU A 167 11.97 29.75 3.30
C LEU A 167 11.17 30.09 2.04
N PRO A 168 11.84 30.48 0.94
CA PRO A 168 11.21 31.06 -0.25
C PRO A 168 10.20 30.13 -0.92
N ASP A 169 10.48 28.83 -0.93
CA ASP A 169 9.57 27.83 -1.48
C ASP A 169 8.19 27.89 -0.85
N PHE A 170 8.09 28.25 0.43
CA PHE A 170 6.81 28.35 1.15
C PHE A 170 6.38 29.80 1.38
N GLY A 171 7.00 30.77 0.69
CA GLY A 171 6.64 32.19 0.79
C GLY A 171 6.94 32.82 2.15
N VAL A 172 7.78 32.20 2.96
CA VAL A 172 8.09 32.64 4.32
C VAL A 172 9.31 33.55 4.33
N SER A 173 9.19 34.70 4.98
CA SER A 173 10.32 35.57 5.35
C SER A 173 10.00 36.29 6.65
N GLN A 174 10.76 36.01 7.71
CA GLN A 174 10.53 36.54 9.05
C GLN A 174 11.82 37.11 9.64
N LYS A 175 11.79 38.37 10.11
CA LYS A 175 12.87 38.95 10.91
C LYS A 175 12.82 38.39 12.33
N LEU A 176 13.97 38.04 12.89
CA LEU A 176 14.14 37.50 14.24
C LEU A 176 14.91 38.51 15.09
N GLU A 177 14.27 39.06 16.11
CA GLU A 177 14.91 40.02 17.03
C GLU A 177 15.31 39.30 18.33
N PRO A 178 16.50 39.55 18.88
CA PRO A 178 16.93 38.97 20.15
C PRO A 178 15.92 39.17 21.27
N GLY A 179 15.63 38.11 22.02
CA GLY A 179 14.70 38.15 23.16
C GLY A 179 13.21 38.16 22.78
N LYS A 180 12.85 38.13 21.48
CA LYS A 180 11.47 37.97 21.01
C LYS A 180 11.28 36.60 20.36
N GLU A 181 10.11 35.99 20.59
CA GLU A 181 9.68 34.80 19.85
C GLU A 181 8.91 35.24 18.61
N ALA A 182 9.34 34.76 17.44
CA ALA A 182 8.61 34.89 16.19
C ALA A 182 7.87 33.58 15.88
N VAL A 183 6.63 33.67 15.39
CA VAL A 183 5.85 32.51 14.98
C VAL A 183 5.68 32.52 13.47
N VAL A 184 6.13 31.47 12.82
CA VAL A 184 5.96 31.24 11.37
C VAL A 184 5.04 30.05 11.19
N GLN A 185 4.02 30.17 10.33
CA GLN A 185 3.12 29.08 9.99
C GLN A 185 3.02 28.92 8.47
N PHE A 186 3.14 27.68 7.98
CA PHE A 186 2.99 27.35 6.56
C PHE A 186 2.48 25.91 6.39
N THR A 187 1.97 25.57 5.21
CA THR A 187 1.60 24.19 4.86
C THR A 187 2.70 23.57 4.03
N ALA A 188 3.16 22.38 4.40
CA ALA A 188 4.17 21.61 3.67
C ALA A 188 3.56 20.93 2.43
N ASP A 189 3.04 21.71 1.48
CA ASP A 189 2.27 21.23 0.32
C ASP A 189 3.10 20.62 -0.82
N LYS A 190 4.43 20.69 -0.75
CA LYS A 190 5.36 20.18 -1.76
C LYS A 190 6.34 19.20 -1.17
N LYS A 191 6.45 18.00 -1.75
CA LYS A 191 7.49 17.02 -1.41
C LYS A 191 8.87 17.49 -1.86
N GLY A 192 9.90 17.13 -1.10
CA GLY A 192 11.28 17.39 -1.44
C GLY A 192 12.10 17.94 -0.28
N THR A 193 13.26 18.49 -0.62
CA THR A 193 14.20 19.10 0.32
C THR A 193 14.33 20.58 0.00
N PHE A 194 14.03 21.43 0.96
CA PHE A 194 13.99 22.88 0.80
C PHE A 194 14.95 23.53 1.79
N THR A 195 15.64 24.59 1.37
CA THR A 195 16.58 25.30 2.23
C THR A 195 15.89 26.50 2.86
N PHE A 196 15.96 26.59 4.19
CA PHE A 196 15.74 27.85 4.87
C PHE A 196 17.08 28.48 5.26
N PHE A 197 17.14 29.80 5.31
CA PHE A 197 18.40 30.51 5.54
C PHE A 197 18.19 31.86 6.20
N CYS A 198 19.27 32.42 6.73
CA CYS A 198 19.28 33.77 7.27
C CYS A 198 19.33 34.80 6.13
N ASN A 199 18.31 35.65 6.01
CA ASN A 199 18.26 36.74 5.02
C ASN A 199 18.46 38.14 5.63
N VAL A 200 18.90 38.21 6.89
CA VAL A 200 19.27 39.45 7.59
C VAL A 200 20.74 39.36 7.96
N LEU A 201 21.55 40.35 7.56
CA LEU A 201 22.99 40.35 7.82
C LEU A 201 23.27 40.21 9.32
N CYS A 202 23.82 39.06 9.72
CA CYS A 202 23.98 38.68 11.12
C CYS A 202 25.44 38.44 11.54
N GLY A 203 26.43 38.73 10.68
CA GLY A 203 27.86 38.59 10.97
C GLY A 203 28.65 37.89 9.85
N SER A 204 29.92 37.54 10.12
CA SER A 204 30.84 37.01 9.10
C SER A 204 30.46 35.64 8.53
N GLY A 205 29.70 34.83 9.26
CA GLY A 205 29.20 33.54 8.78
C GLY A 205 27.79 33.59 8.20
N HIS A 206 27.23 34.79 7.95
CA HIS A 206 25.86 34.99 7.48
C HIS A 206 25.50 34.13 6.25
N ASP A 207 26.35 34.13 5.22
CA ASP A 207 26.08 33.42 3.96
C ASP A 207 26.01 31.90 4.10
N SER A 208 26.58 31.38 5.18
CA SER A 208 26.60 29.94 5.50
C SER A 208 25.48 29.53 6.46
N MET A 209 24.72 30.48 7.01
CA MET A 209 23.65 30.21 7.98
C MET A 209 22.39 29.67 7.28
N LYS A 210 22.32 28.34 7.20
CA LYS A 210 21.28 27.59 6.49
C LYS A 210 20.80 26.41 7.31
N GLY A 211 19.58 25.97 7.03
CA GLY A 211 19.03 24.69 7.48
C GLY A 211 18.11 24.10 6.42
N THR A 212 17.56 22.94 6.72
CA THR A 212 16.86 22.09 5.74
C THR A 212 15.47 21.72 6.22
N LEU A 213 14.46 21.91 5.38
CA LEU A 213 13.15 21.31 5.52
C LEU A 213 13.06 20.09 4.60
N VAL A 214 12.73 18.93 5.16
CA VAL A 214 12.47 17.68 4.42
C VAL A 214 10.98 17.39 4.48
N VAL A 215 10.32 17.34 3.33
CA VAL A 215 8.91 16.99 3.19
C VAL A 215 8.80 15.64 2.49
N ARG A 216 8.30 14.64 3.20
CA ARG A 216 8.17 13.26 2.72
C ARG A 216 6.86 12.98 1.97
#